data_AF-A0A2E3RT67-F1
#
_entry.id   AF-A0A2E3RT67-F1
#
_cell.length_a   1.000
_cell.length_b   1.000
_cell.length_c   1.000
_cell.angle_alpha   90.00
_cell.angle_beta   90.00
_cell.angle_gamma   90.00
#
_symmetry.space_group_name_H-M   'P 1'
#
loop_
_entity.id
_entity.type
_entity.pdbx_description
1 polymer ?
#
loop_
_entity_poly.entity_id
_entity_poly.type
_entity_poly.pdbx_seq_one_letter_code
_entity_poly.pdbx_strand_id
1 'polypeptide(L)'
;MGFALNVQRDMFDTSPSFAKLAGWLDEPEWAFLALICAIVRLAALTVNGTFASFPYSPHIRIAASFLSGWFWFQFTAGFASAALAGSGAWSAVCAYSTLLILEAVNVYRSSKDLTRLNAG
;
A
#
# COMPACT_ATOMS: atom_id res chain seq x y z
N MET A 1 7.81 6.95 3.89
CA MET A 1 7.98 5.54 4.33
C MET A 1 9.18 4.90 3.63
N GLY A 2 9.18 4.68 2.30
CA GLY A 2 10.38 4.15 1.60
C GLY A 2 11.66 5.01 1.73
N PHE A 3 11.54 6.34 1.73
CA PHE A 3 12.66 7.23 2.06
C PHE A 3 13.09 7.12 3.53
N ALA A 4 12.14 6.97 4.45
CA ALA A 4 12.44 6.86 5.89
C ALA A 4 13.18 5.55 6.21
N LEU A 5 12.77 4.43 5.60
CA LEU A 5 13.47 3.14 5.70
C LEU A 5 14.86 3.15 5.04
N ASN A 6 15.07 3.96 3.99
CA ASN A 6 16.42 4.12 3.41
C ASN A 6 17.34 4.98 4.28
N VAL A 7 16.80 5.97 4.99
CA VAL A 7 17.57 6.91 5.82
C VAL A 7 17.87 6.33 7.20
N GLN A 8 16.99 5.49 7.75
CA GLN A 8 17.10 4.96 9.10
C GLN A 8 17.16 3.42 9.05
N ARG A 9 18.25 2.88 8.51
CA ARG A 9 18.46 1.45 8.19
C ARG A 9 18.47 0.49 9.39
N ASP A 10 18.44 1.01 10.61
CA ASP A 10 18.41 0.21 11.84
C ASP A 10 16.97 0.06 12.37
N MET A 11 15.95 0.51 11.64
CA MET A 11 14.57 0.54 12.15
C MET A 11 14.04 -0.86 12.43
N PHE A 12 14.44 -1.84 11.62
CA PHE A 12 14.08 -3.24 11.81
C PHE A 12 14.82 -3.89 12.98
N ASP A 13 16.06 -3.48 13.25
CA ASP A 13 16.87 -3.98 14.37
C ASP A 13 16.48 -3.34 15.71
N THR A 14 15.98 -2.10 15.68
CA THR A 14 15.67 -1.34 16.91
C THR A 14 14.26 -1.65 17.44
N SER A 15 13.34 -2.12 16.59
CA SER A 15 11.94 -2.28 16.97
C SER A 15 11.43 -3.72 16.76
N PRO A 16 11.07 -4.43 17.85
CA PRO A 16 10.52 -5.80 17.79
C PRO A 16 9.28 -5.93 16.93
N SER A 17 8.55 -4.82 16.73
CA SER A 17 7.35 -4.77 15.90
C SER A 17 7.61 -5.10 14.43
N PHE A 18 8.84 -4.92 13.94
CA PHE A 18 9.25 -5.22 12.58
C PHE A 18 9.88 -6.61 12.42
N ALA A 19 10.12 -7.35 13.51
CA ALA A 19 10.82 -8.64 13.46
C ALA A 19 10.14 -9.66 12.53
N LYS A 20 8.82 -9.61 12.36
CA LYS A 20 8.12 -10.46 11.37
C LYS A 20 8.20 -9.97 9.94
N LEU A 21 8.26 -8.66 9.71
CA LEU A 21 8.49 -8.10 8.37
C LEU A 21 9.92 -8.36 7.90
N ALA A 22 10.89 -8.24 8.81
CA ALA A 22 12.29 -8.60 8.60
C ALA A 22 12.47 -10.09 8.24
N GLY A 23 11.61 -10.96 8.77
CA GLY A 23 11.62 -12.38 8.43
C GLY A 23 11.10 -12.70 7.02
N TRP A 24 10.51 -11.74 6.31
CA TRP A 24 10.01 -11.93 4.94
C TRP A 24 10.91 -11.28 3.90
N LEU A 25 11.37 -10.05 4.15
CA LEU A 25 12.25 -9.27 3.29
C LEU A 25 13.10 -8.36 4.16
N ASP A 26 14.32 -8.05 3.71
CA ASP A 26 15.17 -7.09 4.41
C ASP A 26 14.62 -5.65 4.23
N GLU A 27 15.08 -4.74 5.10
CA GLU A 27 14.65 -3.35 5.12
C GLU A 27 14.78 -2.61 3.75
N PRO A 28 15.87 -2.74 2.97
CA PRO A 28 15.99 -2.06 1.69
C PRO A 28 15.00 -2.57 0.63
N GLU A 29 14.61 -3.84 0.64
CA GLU A 29 13.60 -4.41 -0.26
C GLU A 29 12.23 -3.86 0.07
N TRP A 30 11.86 -3.75 1.35
CA TRP A 30 10.63 -3.09 1.77
C TRP A 30 10.60 -1.62 1.37
N ALA A 31 11.73 -0.94 1.51
CA ALA A 31 11.87 0.45 1.10
C ALA A 31 11.69 0.62 -0.43
N PHE A 32 12.26 -0.30 -1.22
CA PHE A 32 12.11 -0.34 -2.66
C PHE A 32 10.66 -0.62 -3.08
N LEU A 33 9.98 -1.60 -2.45
CA LEU A 33 8.57 -1.88 -2.69
C LEU A 33 7.67 -0.68 -2.37
N ALA A 34 7.95 0.02 -1.26
CA ALA A 34 7.24 1.25 -0.91
C ALA A 34 7.43 2.35 -1.96
N LEU A 35 8.64 2.47 -2.53
CA LEU A 35 8.94 3.44 -3.59
C LEU A 35 8.22 3.08 -4.89
N ILE A 36 8.21 1.80 -5.29
CA ILE A 36 7.44 1.33 -6.44
C ILE A 36 5.95 1.65 -6.26
N CYS A 37 5.38 1.35 -5.10
CA CYS A 37 3.97 1.65 -4.82
C CYS A 37 3.69 3.16 -4.95
N ALA A 38 4.58 4.02 -4.44
CA ALA A 38 4.46 5.47 -4.58
C ALA A 38 4.52 5.92 -6.05
N ILE A 39 5.44 5.38 -6.85
CA ILE A 39 5.59 5.70 -8.28
C ILE A 39 4.35 5.27 -9.06
N VAL A 40 3.87 4.03 -8.86
CA VAL A 40 2.66 3.51 -9.54
C VAL A 40 1.45 4.40 -9.21
N ARG A 41 1.33 4.83 -7.96
CA ARG A 41 0.24 5.71 -7.54
C ARG A 41 0.34 7.10 -8.14
N LEU A 42 1.55 7.65 -8.21
CA LEU A 42 1.81 8.94 -8.86
C LEU A 42 1.50 8.86 -10.36
N ALA A 43 1.93 7.80 -11.04
CA ALA A 43 1.59 7.55 -12.44
C ALA A 43 0.06 7.47 -12.66
N ALA A 44 -0.66 6.75 -11.79
CA ALA A 44 -2.12 6.67 -11.86
C ALA A 44 -2.78 8.05 -11.67
N LEU A 45 -2.30 8.86 -10.72
CA LEU A 45 -2.79 10.24 -10.51
C LEU A 45 -2.48 11.15 -11.70
N THR A 46 -1.28 11.06 -12.27
CA THR A 46 -0.89 11.83 -13.45
C THR A 46 -1.76 11.48 -14.65
N VAL A 47 -2.03 10.20 -14.90
CA VAL A 47 -2.92 9.79 -16.01
C VAL A 47 -4.34 10.31 -15.79
N ASN A 48 -4.87 10.20 -14.57
CA ASN A 48 -6.21 10.70 -14.26
C ASN A 48 -6.33 12.23 -14.34
N GLY A 49 -5.29 12.96 -13.90
CA GLY A 49 -5.29 14.43 -13.90
C GLY A 49 -4.98 15.05 -15.26
N THR A 50 -4.26 14.33 -16.13
CA THR A 50 -3.83 14.85 -17.45
C THR A 50 -4.81 14.49 -18.56
N PHE A 51 -5.44 13.32 -18.50
CA PHE A 51 -6.33 12.84 -19.56
C PHE A 51 -7.76 12.66 -19.05
N ALA A 52 -8.54 13.76 -19.05
CA ALA A 52 -9.93 13.78 -18.60
C ALA A 52 -10.88 12.81 -19.36
N SER A 53 -10.46 12.29 -20.51
CA SER A 53 -11.26 11.41 -21.39
C SER A 53 -10.56 10.08 -21.72
N PHE A 54 -9.61 9.62 -20.90
CA PHE A 54 -8.93 8.35 -21.17
C PHE A 54 -9.79 7.15 -20.73
N PRO A 55 -10.28 6.31 -21.67
CA PRO A 55 -11.22 5.23 -21.34
C PRO A 55 -10.62 4.14 -20.45
N TYR A 56 -9.29 3.99 -20.41
CA TYR A 56 -8.61 3.00 -19.56
C TYR A 56 -8.19 3.53 -18.18
N SER A 57 -8.49 4.79 -17.85
CA SER A 57 -8.21 5.40 -16.55
C SER A 57 -8.74 4.55 -15.36
N PRO A 58 -9.97 3.99 -15.40
CA PRO A 58 -10.47 3.15 -14.31
C PRO A 58 -9.65 1.88 -14.07
N HIS A 59 -9.17 1.23 -15.13
CA HIS A 59 -8.35 0.02 -15.01
C HIS A 59 -7.01 0.30 -14.34
N ILE A 60 -6.35 1.40 -14.69
CA ILE A 60 -5.08 1.83 -14.09
C ILE A 60 -5.28 2.15 -12.59
N ARG A 61 -6.38 2.82 -12.24
CA ARG A 61 -6.75 3.11 -10.84
C ARG A 61 -6.99 1.83 -10.03
N ILE A 62 -7.69 0.86 -10.61
CA ILE A 62 -7.94 -0.44 -9.98
C ILE A 62 -6.61 -1.16 -9.75
N ALA A 63 -5.77 -1.28 -10.78
CA ALA A 63 -4.47 -1.96 -10.68
C ALA A 63 -3.56 -1.29 -9.64
N ALA A 64 -3.47 0.04 -9.63
CA ALA A 64 -2.69 0.78 -8.64
C ALA A 64 -3.22 0.58 -7.21
N SER A 65 -4.54 0.57 -7.03
CA SER A 65 -5.17 0.33 -5.72
C SER A 65 -4.98 -1.11 -5.25
N PHE A 66 -5.02 -2.09 -6.15
CA PHE A 66 -4.72 -3.49 -5.83
C PHE A 66 -3.27 -3.68 -5.39
N LEU A 67 -2.31 -3.12 -6.13
CA LEU A 67 -0.88 -3.23 -5.77
C LEU A 67 -0.60 -2.57 -4.41
N SER A 68 -1.14 -1.37 -4.20
CA SER A 68 -1.02 -0.67 -2.92
C SER A 68 -1.73 -1.42 -1.79
N GLY A 69 -2.91 -1.99 -2.06
CA GLY A 69 -3.65 -2.82 -1.10
C GLY A 69 -2.87 -4.06 -0.69
N TRP A 70 -2.26 -4.76 -1.65
CA TRP A 70 -1.37 -5.89 -1.37
C TRP A 70 -0.20 -5.49 -0.46
N PHE A 71 0.43 -4.35 -0.72
CA PHE A 71 1.50 -3.82 0.12
C PHE A 71 1.02 -3.53 1.55
N TRP A 72 -0.09 -2.80 1.72
CA TRP A 72 -0.64 -2.49 3.04
C TRP A 72 -1.14 -3.72 3.79
N PHE A 73 -1.62 -4.74 3.07
CA PHE A 73 -1.99 -6.02 3.66
C PHE A 73 -0.80 -6.70 4.34
N GLN A 74 0.35 -6.78 3.65
CA GLN A 74 1.56 -7.37 4.24
C GLN A 74 2.03 -6.61 5.48
N PHE A 75 2.03 -5.27 5.44
CA PHE A 75 2.35 -4.45 6.61
C PHE A 75 1.38 -4.69 7.76
N THR A 76 0.07 -4.66 7.48
CA THR A 76 -0.95 -4.90 8.51
C THR A 76 -0.80 -6.28 9.13
N ALA A 77 -0.58 -7.32 8.32
CA ALA A 77 -0.39 -8.69 8.80
C ALA A 77 0.90 -8.85 9.63
N GLY A 78 2.01 -8.26 9.18
CA GLY A 78 3.28 -8.26 9.90
C GLY A 78 3.16 -7.62 11.28
N PHE A 79 2.60 -6.41 11.35
CA PHE A 79 2.38 -5.70 12.62
C PHE A 79 1.34 -6.37 13.51
N ALA A 80 0.27 -6.94 12.94
CA ALA A 80 -0.73 -7.67 13.72
C ALA A 80 -0.12 -8.93 14.34
N SER A 81 0.71 -9.67 13.61
CA SER A 81 1.40 -10.84 14.14
C SER A 81 2.35 -10.50 15.29
N ALA A 82 3.09 -9.39 15.18
CA ALA A 82 3.95 -8.90 16.27
C ALA A 82 3.13 -8.43 17.48
N ALA A 83 2.00 -7.75 17.26
CA ALA A 83 1.12 -7.28 18.32
C ALA A 83 0.47 -8.44 19.08
N LEU A 84 0.04 -9.49 18.37
CA LEU A 84 -0.48 -10.73 18.96
C LEU A 84 0.61 -11.50 19.74
N ALA A 85 1.87 -11.42 19.32
CA ALA A 85 3.01 -11.99 20.03
C ALA A 85 3.49 -11.12 21.22
N GLY A 86 2.82 -10.00 21.52
CA GLY A 86 3.11 -9.14 22.67
C GLY A 86 4.25 -8.13 22.48
N SER A 87 4.82 -8.03 21.27
CA SER A 87 5.98 -7.18 20.96
C SER A 87 5.70 -6.09 19.91
N GLY A 88 4.46 -6.05 19.39
CA GLY A 88 4.01 -5.11 18.37
C GLY A 88 3.14 -3.96 18.89
N ALA A 89 3.25 -2.79 18.28
CA ALA A 89 2.36 -1.67 18.54
C ALA A 89 1.02 -1.81 17.81
N TRP A 90 -0.10 -1.88 18.54
CA TRP A 90 -1.46 -1.91 17.97
C TRP A 90 -1.80 -0.66 17.15
N SER A 91 -1.19 0.49 17.45
CA SER A 91 -1.36 1.73 16.68
C SER A 91 -0.94 1.56 15.22
N ALA A 92 0.13 0.81 14.94
CA ALA A 92 0.58 0.50 13.58
C ALA A 92 -0.44 -0.39 12.85
N VAL A 93 -1.03 -1.37 13.55
CA VAL A 93 -2.10 -2.23 12.99
C VAL A 93 -3.30 -1.36 12.58
N CYS A 94 -3.74 -0.46 13.44
CA CYS A 94 -4.85 0.45 13.14
C CYS A 94 -4.53 1.38 11.96
N ALA A 95 -3.31 1.93 11.91
CA ALA A 95 -2.89 2.82 10.82
C ALA A 95 -2.88 2.10 9.46
N TYR A 96 -2.20 0.95 9.37
CA TYR A 96 -2.04 0.24 8.10
C TYR A 96 -3.33 -0.46 7.65
N SER A 97 -4.16 -0.95 8.57
CA SER A 97 -5.49 -1.49 8.23
C SER A 97 -6.41 -0.39 7.68
N THR A 98 -6.33 0.84 8.19
CA THR A 98 -7.06 1.98 7.63
C THR A 98 -6.64 2.24 6.18
N LEU A 99 -5.35 2.24 5.90
CA LEU A 99 -4.84 2.40 4.52
C LEU A 99 -5.32 1.27 3.60
N LEU A 100 -5.30 0.03 4.07
CA LEU A 100 -5.83 -1.12 3.33
C LEU A 100 -7.32 -0.95 2.99
N ILE A 101 -8.13 -0.51 3.96
CA ILE A 101 -9.57 -0.24 3.74
C ILE A 101 -9.76 0.88 2.71
N LEU A 102 -8.96 1.94 2.77
CA LEU A 102 -9.02 3.02 1.78
C LEU A 102 -8.72 2.50 0.36
N GLU A 103 -7.78 1.57 0.19
CA GLU A 103 -7.55 0.94 -1.11
C GLU A 103 -8.75 0.11 -1.59
N ALA A 104 -9.37 -0.67 -0.69
CA ALA A 104 -10.56 -1.43 -1.03
C ALA A 104 -11.72 -0.51 -1.50
N VAL A 105 -11.89 0.65 -0.84
CA VAL A 105 -12.85 1.67 -1.27
C VAL A 105 -12.47 2.26 -2.63
N ASN A 106 -11.18 2.50 -2.90
CA ASN A 106 -10.71 2.99 -4.20
C ASN A 106 -10.97 2.00 -5.33
N VAL A 107 -10.74 0.70 -5.08
CA VAL A 107 -11.10 -0.38 -6.02
C VAL A 107 -12.60 -0.36 -6.28
N TYR A 108 -13.43 -0.37 -5.22
CA TYR A 108 -14.89 -0.38 -5.35
C TYR A 108 -15.40 0.81 -6.17
N ARG A 109 -14.94 2.03 -5.88
CA ARG A 109 -15.33 3.24 -6.61
C ARG A 109 -14.92 3.17 -8.08
N SER A 110 -13.68 2.74 -8.35
CA SER A 110 -13.17 2.64 -9.72
C SER A 110 -13.89 1.54 -10.53
N SER A 111 -14.33 0.46 -9.89
CA SER A 111 -15.14 -0.58 -10.53
C SER A 111 -16.53 -0.06 -10.91
N LYS A 112 -17.16 0.78 -10.08
CA LYS A 112 -18.43 1.43 -10.44
C LYS A 112 -18.29 2.38 -11.63
N ASP A 113 -17.17 3.10 -11.71
CA ASP A 113 -16.86 3.95 -12.86
C ASP A 113 -16.76 3.10 -14.15
N LEU A 114 -16.13 1.92 -14.08
CA LEU A 114 -16.05 0.99 -15.20
C LEU A 114 -17.43 0.44 -15.61
N THR A 115 -18.28 0.07 -14.66
CA THR A 115 -19.65 -0.39 -14.95
C THR A 115 -20.47 0.68 -15.66
N ARG A 116 -20.31 1.95 -15.29
CA ARG A 116 -20.99 3.08 -15.95
C ARG A 116 -20.53 3.27 -17.39
N LEU A 117 -19.23 3.09 -17.68
CA LEU A 117 -18.69 3.18 -19.04
C LEU A 117 -19.18 2.06 -19.96
N ASN A 118 -19.36 0.84 -19.44
CA ASN A 118 -19.85 -0.29 -20.22
C ASN A 118 -21.38 -0.31 -20.44
N ALA A 119 -22.13 0.55 -19.75
CA ALA A 119 -23.59 0.62 -19.79
C ALA A 119 -24.15 1.75 -20.68
N GLY A 120 -23.28 2.62 -21.22
CA GLY A 120 -23.63 3.66 -22.19
C GLY A 120 -23.14 3.30 -23.59
#